data_AF-A0A7S1ZRD3-F1
#
_entry.id   AF-A0A7S1ZRD3-F1
#
_cell.length_a   1.000
_cell.length_b   1.000
_cell.length_c   1.000
_cell.angle_alpha   90.00
_cell.angle_beta   90.00
_cell.angle_gamma   90.00
#
_symmetry.space_group_name_H-M   'P 1'
#
loop_
_entity.id
_entity.type
_entity.pdbx_description
1 polymer ?
#
loop_
_entity_poly.entity_id
_entity_poly.type
_entity_poly.pdbx_seq_one_letter_code
_entity_poly.pdbx_strand_id
1 'polypeptide(L)'
;CDMVPQTSANFLSLVEAGKYNGSSFHRSIKNFMIQGGKPHSKTEKDDCFWGGSFPDEFDDRLKHEGPGVLSMANAGPGTNRRQFFITYKSCGHLDRKHSIFGRVVAGMEVLKAMESITTDKKDKPRDEIKIINAEIMGPNLIHEAEKIEEKRIEECAAKRRKEKEERKASALGRDTSARKSSSGGERTGGLAPLKGNQGDVTKAGAAVGVGKYLPKGALRSFEEEGPGSVGHMVKKESNVAANPPAPSRMPKAPKRTVFADFSGW
;
A
#
# COMPACT_ATOMS: atom_id res chain seq x y z
N CYS A 1 3.82 -12.75 -11.60
CA CYS A 1 4.83 -11.68 -11.46
C CYS A 1 4.95 -10.84 -12.72
N ASP A 2 5.12 -11.43 -13.91
CA ASP A 2 5.40 -10.69 -15.16
C ASP A 2 4.39 -9.60 -15.56
N MET A 3 3.10 -9.80 -15.30
CA MET A 3 2.03 -8.86 -15.67
C MET A 3 1.94 -7.65 -14.74
N VAL A 4 2.20 -7.87 -13.45
CA VAL A 4 2.07 -6.85 -12.39
C VAL A 4 3.25 -6.96 -11.42
N PRO A 5 4.47 -6.69 -11.88
CA PRO A 5 5.67 -7.02 -11.12
C PRO A 5 5.83 -6.15 -9.88
N GLN A 6 5.45 -4.87 -9.92
CA GLN A 6 5.55 -4.00 -8.75
C GLN A 6 4.55 -4.42 -7.67
N THR A 7 3.33 -4.76 -8.09
CA THR A 7 2.28 -5.27 -7.21
C THR A 7 2.68 -6.61 -6.58
N SER A 8 3.21 -7.53 -7.40
CA SER A 8 3.66 -8.85 -6.96
C SER A 8 4.84 -8.73 -5.99
N ALA A 9 5.85 -7.91 -6.32
CA ALA A 9 7.02 -7.68 -5.49
C ALA A 9 6.60 -7.12 -4.12
N ASN A 10 5.75 -6.09 -4.11
CA ASN A 10 5.25 -5.52 -2.86
C ASN A 10 4.54 -6.56 -1.99
N PHE A 11 3.64 -7.36 -2.57
CA PHE A 11 2.92 -8.38 -1.82
C PHE A 11 3.87 -9.44 -1.24
N LEU A 12 4.81 -9.94 -2.05
CA LEU A 12 5.79 -10.95 -1.62
C LEU A 12 6.71 -10.41 -0.51
N SER A 13 7.26 -9.20 -0.65
CA SER A 13 8.13 -8.60 0.36
C SER A 13 7.39 -8.36 1.69
N LEU A 14 6.08 -8.03 1.65
CA LEU A 14 5.27 -7.89 2.86
C LEU A 14 4.97 -9.23 3.53
N VAL A 15 4.78 -10.30 2.75
CA VAL A 15 4.62 -11.67 3.28
C VAL A 15 5.92 -12.13 3.94
N GLU A 16 7.06 -11.96 3.27
CA GLU A 16 8.37 -12.33 3.79
C GLU A 16 8.72 -11.57 5.08
N ALA A 17 8.42 -10.27 5.13
CA ALA A 17 8.59 -9.46 6.33
C ALA A 17 7.55 -9.75 7.44
N GLY A 18 6.66 -10.73 7.25
CA GLY A 18 5.65 -11.14 8.22
C GLY A 18 4.58 -10.07 8.51
N LYS A 19 4.40 -9.08 7.63
CA LYS A 19 3.51 -7.92 7.85
C LYS A 19 2.02 -8.26 7.79
N TYR A 20 1.69 -9.38 7.17
CA TYR A 20 0.33 -9.91 7.12
C TYR A 20 0.00 -10.84 8.29
N ASN A 21 0.99 -11.29 9.06
CA ASN A 21 0.75 -12.17 10.20
C ASN A 21 -0.02 -11.42 11.29
N GLY A 22 -1.15 -11.99 11.72
CA GLY A 22 -2.10 -11.36 12.63
C GLY A 22 -2.99 -10.29 12.01
N SER A 23 -2.85 -9.99 10.71
CA SER A 23 -3.73 -9.04 10.02
C SER A 23 -5.15 -9.62 9.90
N SER A 24 -6.15 -8.82 10.25
CA SER A 24 -7.56 -9.22 10.19
C SER A 24 -8.25 -8.74 8.91
N PHE A 25 -9.28 -9.47 8.50
CA PHE A 25 -10.19 -9.04 7.46
C PHE A 25 -11.23 -8.09 8.05
N HIS A 26 -11.02 -6.79 7.84
CA HIS A 26 -11.85 -5.75 8.46
C HIS A 26 -13.16 -5.48 7.72
N ARG A 27 -13.32 -6.00 6.50
CA ARG A 27 -14.52 -5.79 5.68
C ARG A 27 -14.83 -7.04 4.86
N SER A 28 -16.06 -7.54 4.94
CA SER A 28 -16.59 -8.66 4.16
C SER A 28 -17.98 -8.30 3.66
N ILE A 29 -18.19 -8.36 2.35
CA ILE A 29 -19.48 -8.10 1.72
C ILE A 29 -19.89 -9.34 0.94
N LYS A 30 -20.97 -9.96 1.39
CA LYS A 30 -21.54 -11.17 0.76
C LYS A 30 -21.84 -10.92 -0.72
N ASN A 31 -21.53 -11.90 -1.56
CA ASN A 31 -21.63 -11.85 -3.02
C ASN A 31 -20.76 -10.78 -3.71
N PHE A 32 -19.79 -10.19 -3.00
CA PHE A 32 -18.92 -9.17 -3.55
C PHE A 32 -17.44 -9.49 -3.30
N MET A 33 -16.92 -9.17 -2.13
CA MET A 33 -15.51 -9.37 -1.80
C MET A 33 -15.26 -9.32 -0.29
N ILE A 34 -14.09 -9.80 0.09
CA ILE A 34 -13.51 -9.65 1.43
C ILE A 34 -12.18 -8.93 1.35
N GLN A 35 -12.00 -7.92 2.19
CA GLN A 35 -10.84 -7.04 2.21
C GLN A 35 -10.03 -7.25 3.49
N GLY A 36 -8.72 -7.36 3.32
CA GLY A 36 -7.76 -7.57 4.39
C GLY A 36 -6.45 -6.85 4.14
N GLY A 37 -5.44 -7.22 4.91
CA GLY A 37 -4.10 -6.65 4.80
C GLY A 37 -3.93 -5.34 5.56
N LYS A 38 -4.83 -4.97 6.47
CA LYS A 38 -4.64 -3.81 7.36
C LYS A 38 -3.60 -4.11 8.46
N PRO A 39 -2.76 -3.13 8.88
CA PRO A 39 -1.84 -3.32 10.01
C PRO A 39 -2.54 -3.85 11.26
N HIS A 40 -1.95 -4.88 11.88
CA HIS A 40 -2.42 -5.42 13.15
C HIS A 40 -2.20 -4.40 14.27
N SER A 41 -1.01 -3.78 14.30
CA SER A 41 -0.70 -2.71 15.24
C SER A 41 -1.20 -1.36 14.72
N LYS A 42 -1.81 -0.56 15.61
CA LYS A 42 -2.18 0.83 15.32
C LYS A 42 -0.97 1.73 15.06
N THR A 43 0.22 1.32 15.50
CA THR A 43 1.47 2.08 15.29
C THR A 43 2.07 1.85 13.91
N GLU A 44 1.70 0.76 13.24
CA GLU A 44 2.22 0.43 11.93
C GLU A 44 1.43 1.16 10.84
N LYS A 45 2.17 1.74 9.89
CA LYS A 45 1.58 2.48 8.79
C LYS A 45 0.98 1.54 7.76
N ASP A 46 -0.10 2.00 7.15
CA ASP A 46 -0.74 1.32 6.04
C ASP A 46 -0.08 1.68 4.71
N ASP A 47 1.21 1.42 4.59
CA ASP A 47 2.02 1.76 3.42
C ASP A 47 2.46 0.49 2.67
N CYS A 48 2.92 0.66 1.43
CA CYS A 48 3.61 -0.41 0.71
C CYS A 48 4.98 -0.73 1.37
N PHE A 49 5.63 -1.81 0.94
CA PHE A 49 6.91 -2.25 1.48
C PHE A 49 8.00 -1.16 1.41
N TRP A 50 8.05 -0.40 0.31
CA TRP A 50 9.01 0.70 0.12
C TRP A 50 8.61 2.02 0.80
N GLY A 51 7.44 2.07 1.43
CA GLY A 51 6.85 3.27 2.02
C GLY A 51 6.02 4.08 1.02
N GLY A 52 4.91 4.63 1.51
CA GLY A 52 3.94 5.39 0.70
C GLY A 52 3.02 4.51 -0.14
N SER A 53 2.70 4.98 -1.36
CA SER A 53 1.86 4.28 -2.33
C SER A 53 2.54 4.11 -3.68
N PHE A 54 2.11 3.12 -4.45
CA PHE A 54 2.64 2.81 -5.78
C PHE A 54 1.54 2.83 -6.86
N PRO A 55 1.90 3.03 -8.15
CA PRO A 55 0.95 3.11 -9.25
C PRO A 55 0.13 1.83 -9.46
N ASP A 56 -0.99 1.95 -10.17
CA ASP A 56 -1.77 0.80 -10.61
C ASP A 56 -1.12 0.11 -11.81
N GLU A 57 -1.22 -1.21 -11.86
CA GLU A 57 -0.76 -2.04 -12.97
C GLU A 57 -1.95 -2.81 -13.54
N PHE A 58 -2.24 -2.57 -14.83
CA PHE A 58 -3.36 -3.18 -15.54
C PHE A 58 -2.85 -3.99 -16.73
N ASP A 59 -3.41 -5.18 -16.91
CA ASP A 59 -3.18 -6.05 -18.06
C ASP A 59 -4.55 -6.52 -18.56
N ASP A 60 -4.78 -6.47 -19.88
CA ASP A 60 -6.10 -6.79 -20.48
C ASP A 60 -6.48 -8.27 -20.31
N ARG A 61 -5.51 -9.14 -20.00
CA ARG A 61 -5.74 -10.56 -19.69
C ARG A 61 -6.28 -10.78 -18.29
N LEU A 62 -6.10 -9.79 -17.40
CA LEU A 62 -6.51 -9.87 -16.01
C LEU A 62 -7.86 -9.19 -15.82
N LYS A 63 -8.87 -9.99 -15.47
CA LYS A 63 -10.24 -9.53 -15.21
C LYS A 63 -10.77 -10.11 -13.91
N HIS A 64 -11.67 -9.40 -13.25
CA HIS A 64 -12.40 -9.87 -12.06
C HIS A 64 -13.50 -10.86 -12.45
N GLU A 65 -13.09 -11.94 -13.12
CA GLU A 65 -13.96 -13.00 -13.61
C GLU A 65 -13.97 -14.19 -12.64
N GLY A 66 -15.15 -14.43 -12.06
CA GLY A 66 -15.37 -15.49 -11.09
C GLY A 66 -14.93 -15.17 -9.66
N PRO A 67 -15.17 -16.11 -8.73
CA PRO A 67 -14.70 -16.02 -7.36
C PRO A 67 -13.19 -16.27 -7.26
N GLY A 68 -12.59 -15.79 -6.18
CA GLY A 68 -11.19 -16.04 -5.83
C GLY A 68 -10.18 -15.17 -6.57
N VAL A 69 -10.59 -14.07 -7.20
CA VAL A 69 -9.65 -13.11 -7.80
C VAL A 69 -9.05 -12.24 -6.70
N LEU A 70 -7.72 -12.11 -6.68
CA LEU A 70 -6.96 -11.36 -5.69
C LEU A 70 -6.47 -10.04 -6.31
N SER A 71 -6.83 -8.92 -5.69
CA SER A 71 -6.56 -7.58 -6.22
C SER A 71 -6.23 -6.57 -5.11
N MET A 72 -5.45 -5.54 -5.46
CA MET A 72 -5.07 -4.47 -4.53
C MET A 72 -6.25 -3.53 -4.25
N ALA A 73 -6.42 -3.16 -2.98
CA ALA A 73 -7.33 -2.09 -2.59
C ALA A 73 -6.62 -0.74 -2.74
N ASN A 74 -7.34 0.25 -3.29
CA ASN A 74 -6.85 1.61 -3.45
C ASN A 74 -7.96 2.61 -3.06
N ALA A 75 -7.56 3.86 -2.82
CA ALA A 75 -8.45 4.99 -2.50
C ALA A 75 -8.60 5.95 -3.69
N GLY A 76 -8.25 5.48 -4.90
CA GLY A 76 -8.13 6.27 -6.11
C GLY A 76 -6.92 5.84 -6.96
N PRO A 77 -6.78 6.39 -8.17
CA PRO A 77 -5.71 6.00 -9.09
C PRO A 77 -4.31 6.17 -8.47
N GLY A 78 -3.48 5.13 -8.54
CA GLY A 78 -2.09 5.13 -8.10
C GLY A 78 -1.88 5.18 -6.59
N THR A 79 -2.85 4.72 -5.81
CA THR A 79 -2.80 4.74 -4.33
C THR A 79 -2.70 3.33 -3.72
N ASN A 80 -2.09 2.39 -4.44
CA ASN A 80 -1.88 1.03 -3.91
C ASN A 80 -0.91 1.04 -2.74
N ARG A 81 -1.24 0.27 -1.70
CA ARG A 81 -0.49 0.16 -0.43
C ARG A 81 -0.28 -1.31 -0.10
N ARG A 82 -0.72 -1.76 1.08
CA ARG A 82 -0.67 -3.18 1.50
C ARG A 82 -2.03 -3.87 1.53
N GLN A 83 -3.12 -3.10 1.53
CA GLN A 83 -4.46 -3.67 1.58
C GLN A 83 -4.82 -4.36 0.26
N PHE A 84 -5.47 -5.51 0.38
CA PHE A 84 -5.92 -6.31 -0.76
C PHE A 84 -7.33 -6.83 -0.49
N PHE A 85 -7.99 -7.32 -1.54
CA PHE A 85 -9.27 -8.01 -1.43
C PHE A 85 -9.32 -9.26 -2.29
N ILE A 86 -10.18 -10.19 -1.89
CA ILE A 86 -10.50 -11.42 -2.61
C ILE A 86 -11.97 -11.36 -3.01
N THR A 87 -12.28 -11.62 -4.28
CA THR A 87 -13.66 -11.61 -4.76
C THR A 87 -14.42 -12.88 -4.38
N TYR A 88 -15.68 -12.74 -3.98
CA TYR A 88 -16.61 -13.87 -3.82
C TYR A 88 -17.41 -14.15 -5.10
N LYS A 89 -17.48 -13.18 -6.00
CA LYS A 89 -18.19 -13.27 -7.27
C LYS A 89 -17.44 -12.49 -8.34
N SER A 90 -17.84 -12.66 -9.61
CA SER A 90 -17.33 -11.80 -10.68
C SER A 90 -17.74 -10.34 -10.45
N CYS A 91 -16.76 -9.44 -10.57
CA CYS A 91 -16.89 -8.02 -10.28
C CYS A 91 -16.30 -7.17 -11.43
N GLY A 92 -16.80 -7.32 -12.66
CA GLY A 92 -16.24 -6.62 -13.83
C GLY A 92 -16.24 -5.09 -13.75
N HIS A 93 -17.05 -4.49 -12.86
CA HIS A 93 -17.04 -3.05 -12.61
C HIS A 93 -15.78 -2.54 -11.86
N LEU A 94 -14.96 -3.46 -11.33
CA LEU A 94 -13.65 -3.20 -10.71
C LEU A 94 -12.48 -3.33 -11.71
N ASP A 95 -12.74 -3.84 -12.91
CA ASP A 95 -11.73 -3.96 -13.95
C ASP A 95 -11.16 -2.59 -14.30
N ARG A 96 -9.84 -2.53 -14.48
CA ARG A 96 -9.09 -1.28 -14.73
C ARG A 96 -9.20 -0.21 -13.64
N LYS A 97 -9.73 -0.55 -12.46
CA LYS A 97 -9.73 0.31 -11.26
C LYS A 97 -8.83 -0.24 -10.17
N HIS A 98 -8.70 -1.56 -10.10
CA HIS A 98 -7.88 -2.24 -9.12
C HIS A 98 -6.90 -3.18 -9.81
N SER A 99 -5.66 -3.23 -9.29
CA SER A 99 -4.59 -4.05 -9.85
C SER A 99 -4.75 -5.50 -9.41
N ILE A 100 -5.13 -6.38 -10.34
CA ILE A 100 -5.24 -7.82 -10.11
C ILE A 100 -3.84 -8.41 -10.12
N PHE A 101 -3.50 -9.19 -9.10
CA PHE A 101 -2.16 -9.79 -9.00
C PHE A 101 -2.14 -11.28 -8.68
N GLY A 102 -3.30 -11.89 -8.43
CA GLY A 102 -3.35 -13.32 -8.20
C GLY A 102 -4.76 -13.88 -8.28
N ARG A 103 -4.84 -15.20 -8.12
CA ARG A 103 -6.09 -15.95 -7.99
C ARG A 103 -5.90 -17.06 -6.97
N VAL A 104 -6.93 -17.34 -6.18
CA VAL A 104 -6.98 -18.47 -5.26
C VAL A 104 -6.99 -19.77 -6.07
N VAL A 105 -5.98 -20.61 -5.86
CA VAL A 105 -5.83 -21.92 -6.55
C VAL A 105 -6.42 -23.06 -5.72
N ALA A 106 -6.27 -23.00 -4.39
CA ALA A 106 -6.77 -23.99 -3.45
C ALA A 106 -7.41 -23.30 -2.23
N GLY A 107 -8.30 -24.00 -1.51
CA GLY A 107 -8.99 -23.44 -0.34
C GLY A 107 -10.22 -22.60 -0.69
N MET A 108 -10.88 -22.87 -1.82
CA MET A 108 -12.11 -22.16 -2.20
C MET A 108 -13.26 -22.42 -1.22
N GLU A 109 -13.28 -23.56 -0.54
CA GLU A 109 -14.19 -23.86 0.56
C GLU A 109 -14.00 -22.92 1.75
N VAL A 110 -12.77 -22.53 2.07
CA VAL A 110 -12.47 -21.56 3.13
C VAL A 110 -13.03 -20.21 2.76
N LEU A 111 -12.86 -19.79 1.51
CA LEU A 111 -13.40 -18.53 1.01
C LEU A 111 -14.94 -18.51 1.10
N LYS A 112 -15.62 -19.61 0.73
CA LYS A 112 -17.07 -19.74 0.89
C LYS A 112 -17.51 -19.73 2.36
N ALA A 113 -16.73 -20.35 3.24
CA ALA A 113 -17.00 -20.31 4.68
C ALA A 113 -16.86 -18.89 5.24
N MET A 114 -15.83 -18.13 4.82
CA MET A 114 -15.64 -16.73 5.18
C MET A 114 -16.81 -15.84 4.70
N GLU A 115 -17.38 -16.13 3.53
CA GLU A 115 -18.56 -15.43 3.00
C GLU A 115 -19.83 -15.67 3.82
N SER A 116 -19.94 -16.85 4.45
CA SER A 116 -21.11 -17.24 5.25
C SER A 116 -21.20 -16.54 6.60
N ILE A 117 -20.11 -15.94 7.07
CA ILE A 117 -20.02 -15.27 8.37
C ILE A 117 -20.88 -14.00 8.36
N THR A 118 -21.69 -13.84 9.41
CA THR A 118 -22.54 -12.65 9.55
C THR A 118 -21.70 -11.40 9.77
N THR A 119 -22.06 -10.30 9.09
CA THR A 119 -21.36 -9.02 9.18
C THR A 119 -22.21 -7.99 9.93
N ASP A 120 -21.54 -7.00 10.51
CA ASP A 120 -22.17 -5.86 11.18
C ASP A 120 -22.56 -4.76 10.16
N LYS A 121 -23.23 -3.69 10.62
CA LYS A 121 -23.64 -2.52 9.81
C LYS A 121 -22.48 -1.82 9.08
N LYS A 122 -21.23 -2.07 9.51
CA LYS A 122 -20.00 -1.53 8.89
C LYS A 122 -19.29 -2.55 8.00
N ASP A 123 -19.99 -3.60 7.55
CA ASP A 123 -19.45 -4.72 6.78
C ASP A 123 -18.33 -5.49 7.49
N LYS A 124 -18.15 -5.31 8.80
CA LYS A 124 -17.13 -6.02 9.58
C LYS A 124 -17.67 -7.40 9.96
N PRO A 125 -16.93 -8.51 9.70
CA PRO A 125 -17.31 -9.83 10.20
C PRO A 125 -17.51 -9.82 11.71
N ARG A 126 -18.57 -10.46 12.21
CA ARG A 126 -18.80 -10.63 13.65
C ARG A 126 -17.73 -11.52 14.27
N ASP A 127 -17.45 -12.63 13.61
CA ASP A 127 -16.37 -13.52 13.99
C ASP A 127 -15.06 -12.98 13.38
N GLU A 128 -14.05 -12.81 14.22
CA GLU A 128 -12.77 -12.28 13.76
C GLU A 128 -12.05 -13.28 12.86
N ILE A 129 -11.82 -12.88 11.61
CA ILE A 129 -11.02 -13.65 10.65
C ILE A 129 -9.66 -12.99 10.54
N LYS A 130 -8.60 -13.74 10.81
CA LYS A 130 -7.22 -13.25 10.79
C LYS A 130 -6.31 -14.21 10.03
N ILE A 131 -5.30 -13.63 9.39
CA ILE A 131 -4.20 -14.37 8.77
C ILE A 131 -3.28 -14.80 9.91
N ILE A 132 -3.16 -16.10 10.15
CA ILE A 132 -2.31 -16.63 11.23
C ILE A 132 -0.84 -16.53 10.80
N ASN A 133 -0.56 -17.08 9.62
CA ASN A 133 0.74 -17.06 8.99
C ASN A 133 0.57 -16.99 7.47
N ALA A 134 1.52 -16.35 6.79
CA ALA A 134 1.61 -16.33 5.34
C ALA A 134 3.02 -16.77 4.94
N GLU A 135 3.10 -17.78 4.07
CA GLU A 135 4.35 -18.36 3.61
C GLU A 135 4.42 -18.33 2.09
N ILE A 136 5.62 -18.10 1.57
CA ILE A 136 5.86 -18.08 0.12
C ILE A 136 6.21 -19.50 -0.30
N MET A 137 5.33 -20.11 -1.10
CA MET A 137 5.56 -21.43 -1.66
C MET A 137 6.32 -21.33 -2.98
N GLY A 138 7.56 -21.81 -3.00
CA GLY A 138 8.37 -21.93 -4.21
C GLY A 138 9.74 -21.25 -4.10
N PRO A 139 10.77 -21.75 -4.80
CA PRO A 139 12.09 -21.14 -4.77
C PRO A 139 12.09 -19.78 -5.48
N ASN A 140 12.71 -18.77 -4.86
CA ASN A 140 13.20 -17.52 -5.48
C ASN A 140 12.18 -16.54 -6.10
N LEU A 141 10.89 -16.60 -5.76
CA LEU A 141 9.89 -15.64 -6.28
C LEU A 141 10.22 -14.17 -5.96
N ILE A 142 10.89 -13.92 -4.84
CA ILE A 142 11.28 -12.58 -4.39
C ILE A 142 12.39 -12.02 -5.28
N HIS A 143 13.48 -12.78 -5.46
CA HIS A 143 14.62 -12.37 -6.29
C HIS A 143 14.21 -12.12 -7.75
N GLU A 144 13.27 -12.91 -8.29
CA GLU A 144 12.74 -12.67 -9.62
C GLU A 144 11.90 -11.39 -9.68
N ALA A 145 11.01 -11.17 -8.70
CA ALA A 145 10.19 -9.97 -8.63
C ALA A 145 11.04 -8.70 -8.48
N GLU A 146 12.07 -8.72 -7.64
CA GLU A 146 13.03 -7.62 -7.45
C GLU A 146 13.83 -7.34 -8.72
N LYS A 147 14.39 -8.37 -9.38
CA LYS A 147 15.12 -8.21 -10.65
C LYS A 147 14.24 -7.63 -11.76
N ILE A 148 12.97 -8.03 -11.81
CA ILE A 148 12.02 -7.47 -12.79
C ILE A 148 11.78 -5.98 -12.49
N GLU A 149 11.61 -5.61 -11.21
CA GLU A 149 11.41 -4.21 -10.83
C GLU A 149 12.65 -3.35 -11.09
N GLU A 150 13.85 -3.83 -10.76
CA GLU A 150 15.11 -3.12 -11.06
C GLU A 150 15.27 -2.87 -12.56
N LYS A 151 15.02 -3.89 -13.40
CA LYS A 151 15.05 -3.74 -14.86
C LYS A 151 14.02 -2.72 -15.35
N ARG A 152 12.80 -2.71 -14.79
CA ARG A 152 11.77 -1.73 -15.16
C ARG A 152 12.14 -0.32 -14.74
N ILE A 153 12.73 -0.13 -13.55
CA ILE A 153 13.23 1.15 -13.08
C ILE A 153 14.32 1.66 -14.04
N GLU A 154 15.25 0.79 -14.44
CA GLU A 154 16.33 1.13 -15.35
C GLU A 154 15.82 1.47 -16.76
N GLU A 155 14.89 0.67 -17.31
CA GLU A 155 14.22 0.96 -18.59
C GLU A 155 13.41 2.26 -18.55
N CYS A 156 12.69 2.52 -17.46
CA CYS A 156 11.94 3.76 -17.25
C CYS A 156 12.89 4.97 -17.17
N ALA A 157 14.01 4.83 -16.46
CA ALA A 157 15.05 5.85 -16.40
C ALA A 157 15.69 6.09 -17.78
N ALA A 158 15.93 5.03 -18.56
CA ALA A 158 16.46 5.12 -19.91
C ALA A 158 15.48 5.81 -20.88
N LYS A 159 14.20 5.45 -20.86
CA LYS A 159 13.15 6.12 -21.66
C LYS A 159 13.03 7.60 -21.30
N ARG A 160 13.05 7.94 -20.01
CA ARG A 160 13.04 9.33 -19.54
C ARG A 160 14.29 10.12 -19.97
N ARG A 161 15.45 9.47 -20.06
CA ARG A 161 16.68 10.10 -20.59
C ARG A 161 16.53 10.39 -22.09
N LYS A 162 16.07 9.42 -22.88
CA LYS A 162 15.79 9.59 -24.32
C LYS A 162 14.75 10.68 -24.60
N GLU A 163 13.64 10.69 -23.88
CA GLU A 163 12.59 11.71 -24.06
C GLU A 163 13.07 13.12 -23.69
N LYS A 164 13.95 13.25 -22.68
CA LYS A 164 14.59 14.53 -22.36
C LYS A 164 15.57 14.97 -23.45
N GLU A 165 16.31 14.05 -24.07
CA GLU A 165 17.19 14.34 -25.19
C GLU A 165 16.40 14.76 -26.44
N GLU A 166 15.30 14.06 -26.76
CA GLU A 166 14.39 14.42 -27.86
C GLU A 166 13.73 15.79 -27.62
N ARG A 167 13.24 16.06 -26.41
CA ARG A 167 12.70 17.38 -26.04
C ARG A 167 13.75 18.48 -26.18
N LYS A 168 15.00 18.24 -25.76
CA LYS A 168 16.11 19.19 -25.95
C LYS A 168 16.44 19.41 -27.43
N ALA A 169 16.51 18.36 -28.24
CA ALA A 169 16.78 18.45 -29.67
C ALA A 169 15.68 19.24 -30.40
N SER A 170 14.40 19.02 -30.04
CA SER A 170 13.26 19.76 -30.61
C SER A 170 13.18 21.23 -30.17
N ALA A 171 13.80 21.60 -29.04
CA ALA A 171 13.87 22.97 -28.56
C ALA A 171 15.00 23.78 -29.22
N LEU A 172 16.14 23.13 -29.54
CA LEU A 172 17.27 23.75 -30.22
C LEU A 172 17.05 24.01 -31.73
N GLY A 173 16.04 23.39 -32.34
CA GLY A 173 15.69 23.59 -33.75
C GLY A 173 14.80 24.81 -34.05
N ARG A 174 14.46 25.64 -33.06
CA ARG A 174 13.45 26.71 -33.20
C ARG A 174 14.01 28.15 -33.31
N ASP A 175 15.33 28.34 -33.21
CA ASP A 175 15.97 29.67 -33.11
C ASP A 175 16.65 30.21 -34.39
N THR A 176 16.50 29.58 -35.56
CA THR A 176 17.22 30.01 -36.79
C THR A 176 16.38 30.75 -37.84
N SER A 177 15.18 31.25 -37.53
CA SER A 177 14.39 32.06 -38.50
C SER A 177 13.80 33.36 -37.94
N ALA A 178 14.62 34.22 -37.35
CA ALA A 178 14.21 35.60 -37.07
C ALA A 178 15.40 36.58 -37.05
N ARG A 179 16.19 36.65 -38.13
CA ARG A 179 17.07 37.80 -38.33
C ARG A 179 17.40 38.03 -39.81
N LYS A 180 16.57 38.82 -40.49
CA LYS A 180 17.00 39.53 -41.71
C LYS A 180 16.18 40.80 -41.95
N SER A 181 16.90 41.94 -41.95
CA SER A 181 16.62 43.27 -42.57
C SER A 181 15.37 44.03 -42.09
N SER A 182 15.34 45.36 -41.93
CA SER A 182 15.97 46.41 -42.76
C SER A 182 16.11 47.76 -42.04
N SER A 183 17.07 48.53 -42.54
CA SER A 183 17.42 49.94 -42.32
C SER A 183 16.32 50.97 -42.66
N GLY A 184 16.35 52.12 -41.97
CA GLY A 184 16.03 53.43 -42.57
C GLY A 184 15.12 54.37 -41.74
N GLY A 185 15.60 55.58 -41.43
CA GLY A 185 14.76 56.77 -41.30
C GLY A 185 14.78 57.54 -39.96
N GLU A 186 15.51 58.66 -39.92
CA GLU A 186 15.44 59.71 -38.90
C GLU A 186 14.09 60.49 -38.93
N ARG A 187 13.55 60.86 -37.75
CA ARG A 187 13.26 62.27 -37.36
C ARG A 187 12.52 62.42 -36.01
N THR A 188 13.15 63.20 -35.13
CA THR A 188 12.61 64.24 -34.22
C THR A 188 11.40 63.99 -33.31
N GLY A 189 11.65 64.08 -32.00
CA GLY A 189 11.00 65.05 -31.10
C GLY A 189 9.77 64.58 -30.29
N GLY A 190 9.86 64.68 -28.96
CA GLY A 190 8.71 65.03 -28.12
C GLY A 190 8.44 64.19 -26.86
N LEU A 191 8.80 64.78 -25.71
CA LEU A 191 8.16 64.73 -24.37
C LEU A 191 7.73 63.39 -23.73
N ALA A 192 8.24 63.18 -22.50
CA ALA A 192 7.65 62.33 -21.47
C ALA A 192 6.51 63.09 -20.71
N PRO A 193 5.92 62.55 -19.62
CA PRO A 193 5.02 61.40 -19.53
C PRO A 193 3.68 61.80 -18.85
N LEU A 194 2.57 61.08 -19.06
CA LEU A 194 1.35 61.28 -18.24
C LEU A 194 0.66 59.98 -17.81
N LYS A 195 0.27 60.01 -16.53
CA LYS A 195 -0.41 59.03 -15.69
C LYS A 195 -1.83 58.66 -16.16
N GLY A 196 -2.23 57.44 -15.81
CA GLY A 196 -3.62 57.04 -15.50
C GLY A 196 -3.99 55.68 -16.07
N ASN A 197 -4.83 54.83 -15.49
CA ASN A 197 -5.24 54.53 -14.12
C ASN A 197 -5.94 53.14 -14.19
N GLN A 198 -5.66 52.25 -13.22
CA GLN A 198 -6.45 51.12 -12.65
C GLN A 198 -7.42 50.20 -13.46
N GLY A 199 -7.36 48.91 -13.10
CA GLY A 199 -8.34 47.82 -13.32
C GLY A 199 -7.81 46.74 -14.29
N ASP A 200 -7.81 45.42 -14.06
CA ASP A 200 -8.41 44.52 -13.08
C ASP A 200 -7.68 43.14 -13.17
N VAL A 201 -7.95 42.30 -12.18
CA VAL A 201 -7.45 40.96 -11.76
C VAL A 201 -7.18 39.91 -12.87
N THR A 202 -6.11 39.10 -12.72
CA THR A 202 -6.12 37.62 -12.79
C THR A 202 -4.76 36.95 -12.46
N LYS A 203 -4.73 36.27 -11.31
CA LYS A 203 -4.22 34.91 -11.05
C LYS A 203 -2.99 34.40 -11.86
N ALA A 204 -1.81 34.38 -11.22
CA ALA A 204 -0.68 33.54 -11.64
C ALA A 204 -0.30 32.56 -10.51
N GLY A 205 -0.45 31.27 -10.79
CA GLY A 205 -0.12 30.17 -9.90
C GLY A 205 1.39 29.95 -9.80
N ALA A 206 1.87 29.79 -8.57
CA ALA A 206 3.23 29.37 -8.26
C ALA A 206 3.41 27.89 -8.63
N ALA A 207 4.35 27.61 -9.53
CA ALA A 207 4.82 26.27 -9.82
C ALA A 207 5.76 25.81 -8.69
N VAL A 208 5.30 24.83 -7.90
CA VAL A 208 6.07 24.18 -6.84
C VAL A 208 7.04 23.18 -7.47
N GLY A 209 8.34 23.39 -7.24
CA GLY A 209 9.39 22.44 -7.59
C GLY A 209 9.38 21.24 -6.65
N VAL A 210 9.27 20.03 -7.21
CA VAL A 210 9.43 18.77 -6.45
C VAL A 210 10.78 18.17 -6.82
N GLY A 211 11.76 18.39 -5.96
CA GLY A 211 13.08 17.79 -6.02
C GLY A 211 13.44 17.15 -4.68
N LYS A 212 14.01 15.94 -4.77
CA LYS A 212 14.83 15.24 -3.78
C LYS A 212 14.07 14.48 -2.67
N TYR A 213 13.93 13.16 -2.86
CA TYR A 213 13.84 12.20 -1.75
C TYR A 213 14.89 11.11 -1.94
N LEU A 214 16.01 11.27 -1.23
CA LEU A 214 16.94 10.22 -0.80
C LEU A 214 17.99 10.87 0.12
N PRO A 215 17.91 10.72 1.44
CA PRO A 215 19.10 10.79 2.27
C PRO A 215 19.83 9.44 2.19
N LYS A 216 21.04 9.46 1.62
CA LYS A 216 22.06 8.43 1.86
C LYS A 216 22.48 8.53 3.33
N GLY A 217 22.34 7.45 4.09
CA GLY A 217 22.94 7.35 5.43
C GLY A 217 22.00 6.80 6.50
N ALA A 218 21.80 5.48 6.49
CA ALA A 218 21.40 4.72 7.68
C ALA A 218 21.90 3.27 7.57
N LEU A 219 23.20 3.12 7.25
CA LEU A 219 23.94 1.89 7.56
C LEU A 219 24.46 2.08 8.99
N ARG A 220 23.78 1.47 9.96
CA ARG A 220 24.37 1.17 11.26
C ARG A 220 24.54 -0.35 11.32
N SER A 221 25.81 -0.72 11.39
CA SER A 221 26.37 -2.03 11.69
C SER A 221 25.65 -2.71 12.84
N PHE A 222 25.13 -3.91 12.60
CA PHE A 222 24.90 -4.92 13.62
C PHE A 222 26.13 -5.85 13.61
N GLU A 223 26.81 -5.93 14.73
CA GLU A 223 27.88 -6.90 14.96
C GLU A 223 27.29 -8.33 14.99
N GLU A 224 27.98 -9.23 14.30
CA GLU A 224 27.80 -10.68 14.40
C GLU A 224 28.28 -11.19 15.76
N GLU A 225 27.43 -11.89 16.49
CA GLU A 225 27.86 -12.85 17.52
C GLU A 225 27.43 -14.25 17.04
N GLY A 226 28.40 -14.99 16.53
CA GLY A 226 28.33 -16.42 16.22
C GLY A 226 29.07 -17.26 17.28
N PRO A 227 28.93 -18.60 17.24
CA PRO A 227 28.69 -19.41 18.45
C PRO A 227 29.94 -20.07 19.05
N GLY A 228 29.95 -20.23 20.38
CA GLY A 228 30.96 -20.97 21.13
C GLY A 228 30.32 -21.95 22.12
N SER A 229 30.45 -23.24 21.82
CA SER A 229 29.95 -24.37 22.58
C SER A 229 30.87 -24.79 23.74
N VAL A 230 30.27 -25.57 24.65
CA VAL A 230 30.83 -26.59 25.59
C VAL A 230 31.19 -26.12 27.01
N GLY A 231 30.45 -26.67 27.98
CA GLY A 231 30.75 -26.60 29.41
C GLY A 231 29.78 -27.46 30.23
N HIS A 232 29.97 -28.76 30.19
CA HIS A 232 29.25 -29.77 30.97
C HIS A 232 29.70 -29.72 32.44
N MET A 233 28.79 -29.51 33.41
CA MET A 233 29.06 -29.99 34.78
C MET A 233 27.77 -30.24 35.58
N VAL A 234 27.62 -31.50 35.97
CA VAL A 234 26.58 -32.10 36.81
C VAL A 234 26.87 -31.82 38.30
N LYS A 235 25.80 -31.59 39.09
CA LYS A 235 25.56 -31.88 40.54
C LYS A 235 24.61 -30.79 41.10
N LYS A 236 23.64 -31.02 41.98
CA LYS A 236 23.11 -32.20 42.70
C LYS A 236 21.78 -31.72 43.32
N GLU A 237 20.84 -32.64 43.48
CA GLU A 237 19.52 -32.42 44.09
C GLU A 237 19.57 -31.90 45.53
N SER A 238 18.54 -31.16 45.94
CA SER A 238 17.91 -31.32 47.26
C SER A 238 16.46 -30.83 47.26
N ASN A 239 15.55 -31.78 47.45
CA ASN A 239 14.12 -31.63 47.77
C ASN A 239 13.88 -30.83 49.06
N VAL A 240 12.85 -29.97 49.08
CA VAL A 240 11.94 -29.84 50.24
C VAL A 240 10.51 -29.57 49.73
N ALA A 241 9.60 -30.50 50.05
CA ALA A 241 8.17 -30.38 49.88
C ALA A 241 7.50 -29.77 51.13
N ALA A 242 6.41 -29.01 50.97
CA ALA A 242 5.12 -29.20 51.68
C ALA A 242 4.22 -27.95 51.70
N ASN A 243 3.10 -28.09 50.95
CA ASN A 243 1.70 -27.71 51.20
C ASN A 243 1.17 -26.26 51.39
N PRO A 244 -0.08 -26.00 50.95
CA PRO A 244 -0.70 -24.68 50.76
C PRO A 244 -1.70 -24.30 51.86
N PRO A 245 -2.25 -23.07 51.82
CA PRO A 245 -3.61 -22.84 52.29
C PRO A 245 -4.55 -22.15 51.28
N ALA A 246 -5.85 -22.33 51.54
CA ALA A 246 -7.02 -22.25 50.67
C ALA A 246 -7.76 -20.87 50.71
N PRO A 247 -8.90 -20.67 50.00
CA PRO A 247 -9.38 -19.40 49.45
C PRO A 247 -10.47 -18.66 50.27
N SER A 248 -10.65 -17.36 50.01
CA SER A 248 -11.89 -16.59 50.31
C SER A 248 -11.82 -15.23 49.57
N ARG A 249 -12.86 -14.52 49.14
CA ARG A 249 -14.33 -14.65 49.17
C ARG A 249 -14.88 -13.61 48.17
N MET A 250 -15.76 -13.99 47.24
CA MET A 250 -16.63 -13.06 46.51
C MET A 250 -17.88 -12.74 47.33
N PRO A 251 -18.38 -11.49 47.36
CA PRO A 251 -19.76 -11.22 47.75
C PRO A 251 -20.73 -11.25 46.55
N LYS A 252 -21.93 -11.77 46.81
CA LYS A 252 -23.01 -12.16 45.89
C LYS A 252 -23.87 -10.97 45.44
N ALA A 253 -24.50 -11.10 44.26
CA ALA A 253 -25.69 -10.34 43.85
C ALA A 253 -26.92 -10.70 44.71
N PRO A 254 -27.81 -9.74 45.01
CA PRO A 254 -29.19 -9.75 44.46
C PRO A 254 -29.69 -8.29 44.20
N LYS A 255 -30.73 -7.94 43.43
CA LYS A 255 -32.08 -8.47 43.21
C LYS A 255 -32.64 -7.96 41.86
N ARG A 256 -33.62 -8.69 41.32
CA ARG A 256 -34.61 -8.21 40.33
C ARG A 256 -35.30 -6.94 40.81
N THR A 257 -35.39 -5.94 39.94
CA THR A 257 -36.45 -4.94 39.94
C THR A 257 -37.03 -4.87 38.52
N VAL A 258 -38.36 -5.00 38.45
CA VAL A 258 -39.22 -4.82 37.29
C VAL A 258 -39.51 -3.31 37.15
N PHE A 259 -39.96 -2.85 35.97
CA PHE A 259 -40.26 -1.48 35.50
C PHE A 259 -39.05 -0.74 34.89
N ALA A 260 -39.09 -0.18 33.67
CA ALA A 260 -40.22 0.38 32.91
C ALA A 260 -40.08 0.19 31.38
N ASP A 261 -41.25 0.06 30.76
CA ASP A 261 -41.56 0.27 29.33
C ASP A 261 -41.40 1.77 29.00
N PHE A 262 -40.82 2.09 27.84
CA PHE A 262 -40.81 3.43 27.25
C PHE A 262 -41.00 3.31 25.73
N SER A 263 -42.14 2.74 25.35
CA SER A 263 -42.78 3.06 24.09
C SER A 263 -43.15 4.56 24.08
N GLY A 264 -42.57 5.31 23.15
CA GLY A 264 -43.02 6.65 22.77
C GLY A 264 -42.10 7.81 23.16
N TRP A 265 -41.05 8.03 22.38
CA TRP A 265 -40.66 9.30 21.73
C TRP A 265 -39.43 9.11 20.85
#